data_AF-A0A291GSY3-F1
#
_entry.id   AF-A0A291GSY3-F1
#
_cell.length_a   1.000
_cell.length_b   1.000
_cell.length_c   1.000
_cell.angle_alpha   90.00
_cell.angle_beta   90.00
_cell.angle_gamma   90.00
#
_symmetry.space_group_name_H-M   'P 1'
#
loop_
_entity.id
_entity.type
_entity.pdbx_description
1 polymer ?
#
loop_
_entity_poly.entity_id
_entity_poly.type
_entity_poly.pdbx_seq_one_letter_code
_entity_poly.pdbx_strand_id
1 'polypeptide(L)'
;MNGTLALRPRGLWLVTSLELRQRLRSVRWYVALTVWTLVLLGIGVLGLAPTLYTAQWDGLEPVAAMIFSLQIILVLFAMLLVVPALSAGSINGDRTAGTLATLQASLLSPLEIALGKLLAGFLTGLAFLVLALPSVVPIALLGGIGPLYFLRVVLVIGLLTLCVTAVGLGLSAVTQRQLGSVVLAYVIVFGVTVVLPIAWGSSAIFLEQEREVTRYSSAYLSSDGAEAGRCVAVTRTDSVPRIDLSMPLLWGNPVVLLAEAAPPLPADTWYGGGNGEDPDVLRLLKTGVRTAATITHPAHSNFCEPGQEGYPEHLAEAPDRPVWPMGLGLWMIGGGLSLAVAVWRLAVPIRRLGAGTRIA
;
A
#
# COMPACT_ATOMS: atom_id res chain seq x y z
N MET A 1 -27.67 -14.68 25.33
CA MET A 1 -26.36 -14.52 24.66
C MET A 1 -26.54 -14.90 23.19
N ASN A 2 -27.34 -14.09 22.49
CA ASN A 2 -26.90 -13.13 21.47
C ASN A 2 -26.54 -13.80 20.15
N GLY A 3 -27.57 -14.16 19.37
CA GLY A 3 -27.44 -14.59 17.97
C GLY A 3 -26.84 -13.53 17.03
N THR A 4 -26.39 -12.38 17.57
CA THR A 4 -25.69 -11.32 16.84
C THR A 4 -24.33 -11.77 16.29
N LEU A 5 -23.67 -12.71 16.97
CA LEU A 5 -22.36 -13.26 16.59
C LEU A 5 -22.44 -14.69 16.01
N ALA A 6 -23.65 -15.21 15.80
CA ALA A 6 -23.80 -16.54 15.20
C ALA A 6 -23.28 -16.51 13.76
N LEU A 7 -22.37 -17.42 13.41
CA LEU A 7 -21.79 -17.54 12.08
C LEU A 7 -22.16 -18.90 11.47
N ARG A 8 -23.06 -18.90 10.50
CA ARG A 8 -23.38 -20.06 9.67
C ARG A 8 -22.78 -19.82 8.28
N PRO A 9 -21.86 -20.69 7.81
CA PRO A 9 -21.20 -20.51 6.52
C PRO A 9 -22.19 -20.47 5.34
N ARG A 10 -23.34 -21.14 5.46
CA ARG A 10 -24.43 -21.10 4.46
C ARG A 10 -25.08 -19.72 4.35
N GLY A 11 -25.30 -19.04 5.48
CA GLY A 11 -25.90 -17.69 5.50
C GLY A 11 -24.96 -16.66 4.90
N LEU A 12 -23.67 -16.74 5.30
CA LEU A 12 -22.59 -15.93 4.74
C LEU A 12 -22.49 -16.07 3.21
N TRP A 13 -22.38 -17.31 2.72
CA TRP A 13 -22.27 -17.58 1.29
C TRP A 13 -23.48 -17.12 0.50
N LEU A 14 -24.69 -17.28 1.07
CA LEU A 14 -25.93 -16.82 0.45
C LEU A 14 -25.89 -15.30 0.21
N VAL A 15 -25.57 -14.51 1.24
CA VAL A 15 -25.45 -13.04 1.12
C VAL A 15 -24.39 -12.66 0.09
N THR A 16 -23.19 -13.24 0.17
CA THR A 16 -22.10 -12.97 -0.77
C THR A 16 -22.50 -13.29 -2.21
N SER A 17 -23.15 -14.43 -2.44
CA SER A 17 -23.55 -14.86 -3.79
C SER A 17 -24.61 -13.95 -4.41
N LEU A 18 -25.55 -13.44 -3.62
CA LEU A 18 -26.60 -12.51 -4.08
C LEU A 18 -25.99 -11.18 -4.50
N GLU A 19 -25.12 -10.61 -3.67
CA GLU A 19 -24.39 -9.37 -3.96
C GLU A 19 -23.53 -9.49 -5.22
N LEU A 20 -22.78 -10.59 -5.36
CA LEU A 20 -21.96 -10.83 -6.55
C LEU A 20 -22.82 -10.97 -7.82
N ARG A 21 -23.93 -11.71 -7.77
CA ARG A 21 -24.85 -11.84 -8.92
C ARG A 21 -25.44 -10.49 -9.32
N GLN A 22 -25.78 -9.65 -8.36
CA GLN A 22 -26.32 -8.31 -8.64
C GLN A 22 -25.28 -7.43 -9.35
N ARG A 23 -24.00 -7.52 -8.95
CA ARG A 23 -22.90 -6.80 -9.62
C ARG A 23 -22.61 -7.34 -11.03
N LEU A 24 -22.55 -8.66 -11.17
CA LEU A 24 -22.32 -9.36 -12.45
C LEU A 24 -23.45 -9.17 -13.47
N ARG A 25 -24.65 -8.78 -13.04
CA ARG A 25 -25.76 -8.49 -13.96
C ARG A 25 -25.61 -7.14 -14.68
N SER A 26 -24.76 -6.25 -14.18
CA SER A 26 -24.54 -4.93 -14.76
C SER A 26 -23.53 -4.99 -15.91
N VAL A 27 -23.92 -4.53 -17.10
CA VAL A 27 -22.99 -4.38 -18.24
C VAL A 27 -21.80 -3.49 -17.89
N ARG A 28 -22.01 -2.49 -17.03
CA ARG A 28 -20.96 -1.56 -16.57
C ARG A 28 -19.79 -2.29 -15.90
N TRP A 29 -20.05 -3.41 -15.23
CA TRP A 29 -19.02 -4.21 -14.58
C TRP A 29 -18.09 -4.88 -15.59
N TYR A 30 -18.64 -5.56 -16.60
CA TYR A 30 -17.84 -6.19 -17.64
C TYR A 30 -17.04 -5.18 -18.45
N VAL A 31 -17.64 -4.03 -18.76
CA VAL A 31 -16.94 -2.93 -19.44
C VAL A 31 -15.77 -2.42 -18.59
N ALA A 32 -15.99 -2.17 -17.29
CA ALA A 32 -14.93 -1.70 -16.40
C ALA A 32 -13.76 -2.70 -16.31
N LEU A 33 -14.04 -3.99 -16.14
CA LEU A 33 -13.01 -5.03 -16.09
C LEU A 33 -12.25 -5.18 -17.42
N THR A 34 -12.95 -5.09 -18.55
CA THR A 34 -12.34 -5.17 -19.88
C THR A 34 -11.43 -3.97 -20.13
N VAL A 35 -11.92 -2.76 -19.88
CA VAL A 35 -11.14 -1.52 -20.02
C VAL A 35 -9.92 -1.56 -19.09
N TRP A 36 -10.10 -1.97 -17.84
CA TRP A 36 -9.01 -2.14 -16.88
C TRP A 36 -7.89 -3.04 -17.42
N THR A 37 -8.26 -4.23 -17.90
CA THR A 37 -7.31 -5.21 -18.43
C THR A 37 -6.59 -4.67 -19.68
N LEU A 38 -7.34 -4.05 -20.60
CA LEU A 38 -6.78 -3.48 -21.83
C LEU A 38 -5.84 -2.31 -21.55
N VAL A 39 -6.17 -1.45 -20.58
CA VAL A 39 -5.31 -0.33 -20.18
C VAL A 39 -4.00 -0.85 -19.58
N LEU A 40 -4.05 -1.85 -18.69
CA LEU A 40 -2.83 -2.43 -18.13
C LEU A 40 -1.96 -3.09 -19.19
N LEU A 41 -2.56 -3.91 -20.06
CA LEU A 41 -1.84 -4.53 -21.18
C LEU A 41 -1.22 -3.47 -22.10
N GLY A 42 -1.99 -2.43 -22.42
CA GLY A 42 -1.51 -1.31 -23.23
C GLY A 42 -0.31 -0.61 -22.58
N ILE A 43 -0.38 -0.30 -21.29
CA ILE A 43 0.74 0.32 -20.54
C ILE A 43 1.96 -0.60 -20.53
N GLY A 44 1.77 -1.92 -20.37
CA GLY A 44 2.86 -2.89 -20.41
C GLY A 44 3.57 -2.94 -21.75
N VAL A 45 2.79 -3.06 -22.83
CA VAL A 45 3.32 -3.09 -24.20
C VAL A 45 3.99 -1.76 -24.54
N LEU A 46 3.35 -0.62 -24.26
CA LEU A 46 3.90 0.70 -24.56
C LEU A 46 5.16 1.01 -23.74
N GLY A 47 5.24 0.55 -22.50
CA GLY A 47 6.43 0.70 -21.67
C GLY A 47 7.63 -0.07 -22.21
N LEU A 48 7.40 -1.30 -22.71
CA LEU A 48 8.45 -2.16 -23.27
C LEU A 48 8.74 -1.89 -24.76
N ALA A 49 7.85 -1.21 -25.46
CA ALA A 49 7.99 -0.98 -26.90
C ALA A 49 9.33 -0.33 -27.32
N PRO A 50 9.86 0.69 -26.62
CA PRO A 50 11.13 1.31 -27.00
C PRO A 50 12.31 0.35 -26.96
N THR A 51 12.44 -0.47 -25.92
CA THR A 51 13.57 -1.42 -25.77
C THR A 51 13.47 -2.58 -26.75
N LEU A 52 12.25 -3.07 -27.00
CA LEU A 52 12.01 -4.11 -28.01
C LEU A 52 12.26 -3.59 -29.43
N TYR A 53 11.93 -2.32 -29.70
CA TYR A 53 12.13 -1.69 -31.01
C TYR A 53 13.61 -1.43 -31.31
N THR A 54 14.40 -1.00 -30.33
CA THR A 54 15.84 -0.74 -30.50
C THR A 54 16.69 -2.01 -30.46
N ALA A 55 16.08 -3.19 -30.27
CA ALA A 55 16.75 -4.50 -30.11
C ALA A 55 17.85 -4.49 -29.03
N GLN A 56 17.68 -3.67 -27.99
CA GLN A 56 18.60 -3.57 -26.85
C GLN A 56 18.24 -4.62 -25.81
N TRP A 57 18.60 -5.88 -26.09
CA TRP A 57 18.31 -7.01 -25.21
C TRP A 57 18.96 -6.87 -23.83
N ASP A 58 20.15 -6.28 -23.74
CA ASP A 58 20.86 -6.04 -22.48
C ASP A 58 20.16 -5.00 -21.58
N GLY A 59 19.28 -4.16 -22.15
CA GLY A 59 18.51 -3.16 -21.41
C GLY A 59 17.07 -3.57 -21.10
N LEU A 60 16.66 -4.79 -21.46
CA LEU A 60 15.27 -5.23 -21.34
C LEU A 60 14.89 -5.51 -19.88
N GLU A 61 15.74 -6.22 -19.15
CA GLU A 61 15.54 -6.59 -17.75
C GLU A 61 15.36 -5.38 -16.81
N PRO A 62 16.27 -4.37 -16.80
CA PRO A 62 16.12 -3.22 -15.90
C PRO A 62 14.86 -2.40 -16.21
N VAL A 63 14.53 -2.25 -17.49
CA VAL A 63 13.34 -1.52 -17.92
C VAL A 63 12.06 -2.28 -17.54
N ALA A 64 12.04 -3.60 -17.72
CA ALA A 64 10.92 -4.44 -17.32
C ALA A 64 10.71 -4.42 -15.79
N ALA A 65 11.77 -4.45 -14.99
CA ALA A 65 11.69 -4.32 -13.53
C ALA A 65 11.06 -2.99 -13.10
N MET A 66 11.46 -1.87 -13.73
CA MET A 66 10.84 -0.56 -13.47
C MET A 66 9.36 -0.52 -13.85
N ILE A 67 9.00 -1.05 -15.02
CA ILE A 67 7.61 -1.10 -15.50
C ILE A 67 6.77 -1.99 -14.60
N PHE A 68 7.30 -3.13 -14.13
CA PHE A 68 6.63 -3.99 -13.16
C PHE A 68 6.22 -3.21 -11.91
N SER A 69 7.17 -2.51 -11.28
CA SER A 69 6.89 -1.75 -10.05
C SER A 69 5.91 -0.60 -10.30
N LEU A 70 6.01 0.10 -11.44
CA LEU A 70 5.04 1.12 -11.83
C LEU A 70 3.63 0.54 -12.05
N GLN A 71 3.52 -0.62 -12.69
CA GLN A 71 2.23 -1.29 -12.88
C GLN A 71 1.63 -1.74 -11.56
N ILE A 72 2.41 -2.34 -10.68
CA ILE A 72 1.95 -2.74 -9.35
C ILE A 72 1.44 -1.53 -8.55
N ILE A 73 2.17 -0.41 -8.58
CA ILE A 73 1.76 0.85 -7.95
C ILE A 73 0.44 1.35 -8.57
N LEU A 74 0.31 1.30 -9.89
CA LEU A 74 -0.93 1.65 -10.59
C LEU A 74 -2.10 0.75 -10.20
N VAL A 75 -1.87 -0.57 -10.07
CA VAL A 75 -2.85 -1.54 -9.57
C VAL A 75 -3.29 -1.18 -8.16
N LEU A 76 -2.36 -0.85 -7.27
CA LEU A 76 -2.67 -0.40 -5.92
C LEU A 76 -3.54 0.88 -5.95
N PHE A 77 -3.16 1.91 -6.72
CA PHE A 77 -3.94 3.14 -6.82
C PHE A 77 -5.34 2.92 -7.38
N ALA A 78 -5.47 2.12 -8.44
CA ALA A 78 -6.76 1.77 -9.00
C ALA A 78 -7.65 1.06 -7.95
N MET A 79 -7.08 0.15 -7.16
CA MET A 79 -7.78 -0.52 -6.08
C MET A 79 -8.19 0.44 -4.96
N LEU A 80 -7.33 1.38 -4.59
CA LEU A 80 -7.64 2.44 -3.61
C LEU A 80 -8.77 3.37 -4.08
N LEU A 81 -9.02 3.49 -5.39
CA LEU A 81 -10.14 4.24 -5.94
C LEU A 81 -11.42 3.39 -6.07
N VAL A 82 -11.31 2.19 -6.63
CA VAL A 82 -12.45 1.33 -6.93
C VAL A 82 -13.06 0.75 -5.66
N VAL A 83 -12.23 0.31 -4.71
CA VAL A 83 -12.69 -0.41 -3.53
C VAL A 83 -13.58 0.43 -2.62
N PRO A 84 -13.22 1.68 -2.25
CA PRO A 84 -14.10 2.54 -1.44
C PRO A 84 -15.43 2.82 -2.12
N ALA A 85 -15.45 3.02 -3.43
CA ALA A 85 -16.68 3.26 -4.19
C ALA A 85 -17.69 2.10 -4.05
N LEU A 86 -17.16 0.87 -4.06
CA LEU A 86 -17.95 -0.36 -4.03
C LEU A 86 -18.35 -0.81 -2.62
N SER A 87 -17.60 -0.41 -1.58
CA SER A 87 -17.84 -0.83 -0.18
C SER A 87 -18.52 0.24 0.66
N ALA A 88 -18.17 1.52 0.49
CA ALA A 88 -18.70 2.63 1.30
C ALA A 88 -20.18 2.92 1.06
N GLY A 89 -20.73 2.50 -0.09
CA GLY A 89 -22.15 2.57 -0.37
C GLY A 89 -22.95 1.32 -0.01
N SER A 90 -22.31 0.23 0.45
CA SER A 90 -22.97 -1.09 0.47
C SER A 90 -24.10 -1.23 1.48
N ILE A 91 -23.99 -0.68 2.70
CA ILE A 91 -25.08 -0.74 3.70
C ILE A 91 -26.10 0.37 3.43
N ASN A 92 -25.62 1.57 3.08
CA ASN A 92 -26.51 2.68 2.76
C ASN A 92 -27.35 2.45 1.50
N GLY A 93 -26.82 1.71 0.51
CA GLY A 93 -27.55 1.30 -0.69
C GLY A 93 -28.79 0.47 -0.35
N ASP A 94 -28.65 -0.49 0.56
CA ASP A 94 -29.79 -1.31 1.02
C ASP A 94 -30.82 -0.48 1.78
N ARG A 95 -30.37 0.52 2.54
CA ARG A 95 -31.27 1.46 3.23
C ARG A 95 -32.08 2.27 2.23
N THR A 96 -31.42 2.83 1.21
CA THR A 96 -32.09 3.63 0.18
C THR A 96 -33.01 2.80 -0.70
N ALA A 97 -32.69 1.52 -0.91
CA ALA A 97 -33.53 0.58 -1.66
C ALA A 97 -34.68 -0.02 -0.83
N GLY A 98 -34.83 0.33 0.45
CA GLY A 98 -35.86 -0.22 1.34
C GLY A 98 -35.65 -1.67 1.76
N THR A 99 -34.55 -2.30 1.34
CA THR A 99 -34.24 -3.73 1.57
C THR A 99 -33.61 -4.02 2.94
N LEU A 100 -33.17 -2.99 3.67
CA LEU A 100 -32.52 -3.23 4.97
C LEU A 100 -33.48 -3.85 6.00
N ALA A 101 -34.75 -3.41 6.02
CA ALA A 101 -35.74 -3.91 6.98
C ALA A 101 -36.08 -5.40 6.73
N THR A 102 -36.13 -5.81 5.46
CA THR A 102 -36.36 -7.22 5.09
C THR A 102 -35.15 -8.10 5.42
N LEU A 103 -33.93 -7.58 5.27
CA LEU A 103 -32.72 -8.29 5.70
C LEU A 103 -32.64 -8.43 7.23
N GLN A 104 -33.03 -7.39 7.99
CA GLN A 104 -33.07 -7.44 9.45
C GLN A 104 -34.19 -8.33 10.00
N ALA A 105 -35.27 -8.55 9.24
CA ALA A 105 -36.34 -9.48 9.58
C ALA A 105 -36.02 -10.94 9.20
N SER A 106 -34.92 -11.17 8.49
CA SER A 106 -34.47 -12.51 8.11
C SER A 106 -33.82 -13.27 9.29
N LEU A 107 -33.66 -14.59 9.13
CA LEU A 107 -32.98 -15.45 10.11
C LEU A 107 -31.44 -15.30 10.12
N LEU A 108 -30.89 -14.35 9.35
CA LEU A 108 -29.46 -14.08 9.26
C LEU A 108 -28.98 -13.24 10.44
N SER A 109 -27.79 -13.55 10.95
CA SER A 109 -27.17 -12.71 11.97
C SER A 109 -26.59 -11.42 11.37
N PRO A 110 -26.53 -10.32 12.15
CA PRO A 110 -25.79 -9.11 11.80
C PRO A 110 -24.33 -9.38 11.37
N LEU A 111 -23.66 -10.35 11.98
CA LEU A 111 -22.31 -10.76 11.63
C LEU A 111 -22.25 -11.42 10.24
N GLU A 112 -23.20 -12.31 9.93
CA GLU A 112 -23.30 -12.97 8.61
C GLU A 112 -23.54 -11.96 7.50
N ILE A 113 -24.40 -10.95 7.74
CA ILE A 113 -24.68 -9.89 6.76
C ILE A 113 -23.43 -9.04 6.54
N ALA A 114 -22.78 -8.57 7.62
CA ALA A 114 -21.60 -7.72 7.52
C ALA A 114 -20.42 -8.44 6.82
N LEU A 115 -20.12 -9.67 7.23
CA LEU A 115 -19.07 -10.47 6.61
C LEU A 115 -19.42 -10.85 5.17
N GLY A 116 -20.70 -11.11 4.86
CA GLY A 116 -21.14 -11.46 3.52
C GLY A 116 -20.89 -10.32 2.52
N LYS A 117 -21.17 -9.09 2.97
CA LYS A 117 -20.87 -7.85 2.23
C LYS A 117 -19.39 -7.55 2.14
N LEU A 118 -18.65 -7.76 3.23
CA LEU A 118 -17.20 -7.63 3.23
C LEU A 118 -16.57 -8.57 2.20
N LEU A 119 -16.94 -9.85 2.21
CA LEU A 119 -16.43 -10.84 1.26
C LEU A 119 -16.86 -10.53 -0.17
N ALA A 120 -18.10 -10.10 -0.41
CA ALA A 120 -18.52 -9.68 -1.75
C ALA A 120 -17.68 -8.51 -2.27
N GLY A 121 -17.45 -7.49 -1.44
CA GLY A 121 -16.58 -6.35 -1.75
C GLY A 121 -15.14 -6.78 -2.01
N PHE A 122 -14.59 -7.62 -1.14
CA PHE A 122 -13.23 -8.15 -1.25
C PHE A 122 -13.04 -8.97 -2.53
N LEU A 123 -13.95 -9.89 -2.84
CA LEU A 123 -13.91 -10.70 -4.06
C LEU A 123 -14.04 -9.85 -5.33
N THR A 124 -14.85 -8.78 -5.31
CA THR A 124 -14.89 -7.86 -6.44
C THR A 124 -13.57 -7.11 -6.64
N GLY A 125 -12.91 -6.71 -5.56
CA GLY A 125 -11.56 -6.15 -5.66
C GLY A 125 -10.55 -7.18 -6.18
N LEU A 126 -10.61 -8.41 -5.66
CA LEU A 126 -9.73 -9.50 -6.09
C LEU A 126 -9.89 -9.80 -7.59
N ALA A 127 -11.09 -9.64 -8.16
CA ALA A 127 -11.30 -9.77 -9.60
C ALA A 127 -10.47 -8.76 -10.43
N PHE A 128 -10.38 -7.49 -9.99
CA PHE A 128 -9.49 -6.50 -10.64
C PHE A 128 -8.02 -6.88 -10.51
N LEU A 129 -7.60 -7.38 -9.34
CA LEU A 129 -6.23 -7.84 -9.12
C LEU A 129 -5.88 -9.05 -9.99
N VAL A 130 -6.77 -10.04 -10.07
CA VAL A 130 -6.59 -11.23 -10.93
C VAL A 130 -6.53 -10.84 -12.40
N LEU A 131 -7.36 -9.90 -12.85
CA LEU A 131 -7.31 -9.39 -14.23
C LEU A 131 -6.12 -8.49 -14.53
N ALA A 132 -5.39 -8.03 -13.52
CA ALA A 132 -4.11 -7.36 -13.73
C ALA A 132 -2.97 -8.36 -14.02
N LEU A 133 -3.08 -9.61 -13.54
CA LEU A 133 -2.03 -10.62 -13.67
C LEU A 133 -1.60 -10.91 -15.11
N PRO A 134 -2.50 -11.01 -16.11
CA PRO A 134 -2.09 -11.21 -17.50
C PRO A 134 -1.15 -10.13 -18.05
N SER A 135 -1.22 -8.90 -17.52
CA SER A 135 -0.30 -7.82 -17.86
C SER A 135 0.97 -7.87 -17.02
N VAL A 136 0.83 -8.05 -15.70
CA VAL A 136 1.95 -7.91 -14.76
C VAL A 136 2.89 -9.11 -14.80
N VAL A 137 2.38 -10.34 -14.96
CA VAL A 137 3.18 -11.58 -14.89
C VAL A 137 4.26 -11.64 -15.98
N PRO A 138 3.95 -11.39 -17.28
CA PRO A 138 4.99 -11.39 -18.31
C PRO A 138 6.09 -10.36 -18.03
N ILE A 139 5.73 -9.18 -17.54
CA ILE A 139 6.68 -8.10 -17.24
C ILE A 139 7.56 -8.46 -16.04
N ALA A 140 6.98 -9.09 -15.01
CA ALA A 140 7.72 -9.60 -13.87
C ALA A 140 8.75 -10.66 -14.29
N LEU A 141 8.38 -11.55 -15.22
CA LEU A 141 9.30 -12.55 -15.77
C LEU A 141 10.42 -11.93 -16.60
N LEU A 142 10.10 -10.91 -17.41
CA LEU A 142 11.09 -10.18 -18.21
C LEU A 142 12.04 -9.34 -17.34
N GLY A 143 11.56 -8.83 -16.21
CA GLY A 143 12.34 -8.02 -15.27
C GLY A 143 13.04 -8.79 -14.16
N GLY A 144 13.24 -10.11 -14.32
CA GLY A 144 14.00 -10.91 -13.34
C GLY A 144 13.36 -10.99 -11.94
N ILE A 145 12.07 -10.67 -11.80
CA ILE A 145 11.42 -10.53 -10.49
C ILE A 145 11.23 -11.90 -9.84
N GLY A 146 11.87 -12.11 -8.69
CA GLY A 146 11.77 -13.36 -7.94
C GLY A 146 10.31 -13.71 -7.54
N PRO A 147 9.91 -15.00 -7.56
CA PRO A 147 8.53 -15.42 -7.30
C PRO A 147 8.04 -15.07 -5.89
N LEU A 148 8.93 -15.09 -4.90
CA LEU A 148 8.61 -14.68 -3.53
C LEU A 148 8.35 -13.19 -3.43
N TYR A 149 9.09 -12.36 -4.16
CA TYR A 149 8.86 -10.91 -4.20
C TYR A 149 7.48 -10.62 -4.83
N PHE A 150 7.21 -11.20 -6.00
CA PHE A 150 5.91 -11.10 -6.66
C PHE A 150 4.75 -11.51 -5.75
N LEU A 151 4.87 -12.67 -5.09
CA LEU A 151 3.84 -13.18 -4.18
C LEU A 151 3.58 -12.22 -3.01
N ARG A 152 4.64 -11.69 -2.37
CA ARG A 152 4.52 -10.74 -1.25
C ARG A 152 3.75 -9.48 -1.66
N VAL A 153 4.06 -8.93 -2.83
CA VAL A 153 3.40 -7.74 -3.38
C VAL A 153 1.91 -7.99 -3.62
N VAL A 154 1.57 -9.10 -4.28
CA VAL A 154 0.17 -9.48 -4.54
C VAL A 154 -0.60 -9.71 -3.23
N LEU A 155 0.01 -10.35 -2.24
CA LEU A 155 -0.58 -10.57 -0.92
C LEU A 155 -0.83 -9.25 -0.18
N VAL A 156 0.10 -8.30 -0.22
CA VAL A 156 -0.08 -6.98 0.41
C VAL A 156 -1.21 -6.20 -0.25
N ILE A 157 -1.34 -6.21 -1.59
CA ILE A 157 -2.47 -5.58 -2.27
C ILE A 157 -3.79 -6.25 -1.88
N GLY A 158 -3.82 -7.58 -1.82
CA GLY A 158 -4.99 -8.33 -1.35
C GLY A 158 -5.38 -7.95 0.08
N LEU A 159 -4.41 -7.89 0.99
CA LEU A 159 -4.65 -7.51 2.39
C LEU A 159 -5.16 -6.07 2.51
N LEU A 160 -4.52 -5.12 1.82
CA LEU A 160 -4.96 -3.73 1.78
C LEU A 160 -6.38 -3.61 1.22
N THR A 161 -6.70 -4.37 0.17
CA THR A 161 -8.06 -4.44 -0.38
C THR A 161 -9.05 -4.88 0.69
N LEU A 162 -8.74 -5.94 1.44
CA LEU A 162 -9.59 -6.41 2.54
C LEU A 162 -9.78 -5.33 3.62
N CYS A 163 -8.70 -4.72 4.08
CA CYS A 163 -8.77 -3.67 5.11
C CYS A 163 -9.56 -2.44 4.63
N VAL A 164 -9.33 -1.97 3.42
CA VAL A 164 -10.05 -0.82 2.82
C VAL A 164 -11.53 -1.15 2.60
N THR A 165 -11.87 -2.38 2.18
CA THR A 165 -13.28 -2.81 2.11
C THR A 165 -13.96 -2.77 3.48
N ALA A 166 -13.27 -3.21 4.54
CA ALA A 166 -13.80 -3.20 5.91
C ALA A 166 -14.00 -1.77 6.43
N VAL A 167 -13.04 -0.87 6.19
CA VAL A 167 -13.17 0.55 6.53
C VAL A 167 -14.36 1.18 5.79
N GLY A 168 -14.47 0.95 4.48
CA GLY A 168 -15.60 1.43 3.69
C GLY A 168 -16.95 0.92 4.22
N LEU A 169 -17.05 -0.37 4.54
CA LEU A 169 -18.25 -0.96 5.14
C LEU A 169 -18.60 -0.30 6.48
N GLY A 170 -17.62 -0.06 7.35
CA GLY A 170 -17.81 0.64 8.63
C GLY A 170 -18.33 2.07 8.44
N LEU A 171 -17.74 2.83 7.51
CA LEU A 171 -18.21 4.17 7.15
C LEU A 171 -19.64 4.14 6.60
N SER A 172 -19.98 3.13 5.79
CA SER A 172 -21.33 2.90 5.27
C SER A 172 -22.34 2.68 6.39
N ALA A 173 -21.95 1.95 7.44
CA ALA A 173 -22.82 1.66 8.56
C ALA A 173 -23.12 2.90 9.42
N VAL A 174 -22.13 3.79 9.60
CA VAL A 174 -22.19 4.98 10.47
C VAL A 174 -22.90 6.15 9.79
N THR A 175 -22.63 6.38 8.50
CA THR A 175 -23.18 7.51 7.76
C THR A 175 -24.64 7.26 7.35
N GLN A 176 -25.44 8.32 7.31
CA GLN A 176 -26.86 8.25 6.95
C GLN A 176 -27.09 8.33 5.43
N ARG A 177 -26.18 8.97 4.68
CA ARG A 177 -26.30 9.20 3.24
C ARG A 177 -25.20 8.45 2.50
N GLN A 178 -25.57 7.72 1.45
CA GLN A 178 -24.66 6.95 0.60
C GLN A 178 -23.52 7.81 0.03
N LEU A 179 -23.87 8.96 -0.58
CA LEU A 179 -22.88 9.87 -1.16
C LEU A 179 -21.88 10.40 -0.12
N GLY A 180 -22.35 10.73 1.09
CA GLY A 180 -21.49 11.19 2.17
C GLY A 180 -20.49 10.14 2.63
N SER A 181 -20.90 8.87 2.65
CA SER A 181 -20.00 7.75 2.97
C SER A 181 -18.87 7.57 1.97
N VAL A 182 -19.21 7.65 0.67
CA VAL A 182 -18.23 7.46 -0.42
C VAL A 182 -17.22 8.59 -0.41
N VAL A 183 -17.67 9.85 -0.26
CA VAL A 183 -16.78 11.02 -0.15
C VAL A 183 -15.85 10.89 1.05
N LEU A 184 -16.37 10.52 2.22
CA LEU A 184 -15.54 10.35 3.43
C LEU A 184 -14.49 9.24 3.24
N ALA A 185 -14.86 8.13 2.60
CA ALA A 185 -13.93 7.06 2.31
C ALA A 185 -12.80 7.53 1.37
N TYR A 186 -13.10 8.34 0.35
CA TYR A 186 -12.08 8.94 -0.49
C TYR A 186 -11.20 9.95 0.23
N VAL A 187 -11.76 10.78 1.12
CA VAL A 187 -10.97 11.71 1.94
C VAL A 187 -9.99 10.95 2.83
N ILE A 188 -10.39 9.85 3.44
CA ILE A 188 -9.52 9.01 4.27
C ILE A 188 -8.41 8.38 3.41
N VAL A 189 -8.78 7.75 2.29
CA VAL A 189 -7.80 7.13 1.39
C VAL A 189 -6.82 8.16 0.85
N PHE A 190 -7.29 9.31 0.35
CA PHE A 190 -6.45 10.39 -0.15
C PHE A 190 -5.56 10.96 0.96
N GLY A 191 -6.11 11.17 2.16
CA GLY A 191 -5.37 11.65 3.32
C GLY A 191 -4.19 10.75 3.65
N VAL A 192 -4.43 9.45 3.77
CA VAL A 192 -3.39 8.47 4.11
C VAL A 192 -2.38 8.26 2.97
N THR A 193 -2.84 8.31 1.72
CA THR A 193 -2.00 7.98 0.56
C THR A 193 -1.15 9.16 0.08
N VAL A 194 -1.67 10.38 0.17
CA VAL A 194 -1.04 11.59 -0.41
C VAL A 194 -0.70 12.63 0.66
N VAL A 195 -1.65 12.98 1.53
CA VAL A 195 -1.45 14.09 2.49
C VAL A 195 -0.43 13.73 3.57
N LEU A 196 -0.50 12.54 4.15
CA LEU A 196 0.42 12.12 5.21
C LEU A 196 1.89 12.02 4.75
N PRO A 197 2.23 11.46 3.58
CA PRO A 197 3.60 11.50 3.07
C PRO A 197 4.14 12.91 2.82
N ILE A 198 3.30 13.82 2.32
CA ILE A 198 3.70 15.23 2.13
C ILE A 198 3.98 15.88 3.48
N ALA A 199 3.12 15.66 4.48
CA ALA A 199 3.31 16.16 5.84
C ALA A 199 4.56 15.57 6.51
N TRP A 200 4.85 14.29 6.25
CA TRP A 200 6.07 13.65 6.72
C TRP A 200 7.32 14.28 6.06
N GLY A 201 7.32 14.45 4.74
CA GLY A 201 8.44 15.08 4.03
C GLY A 201 8.66 16.54 4.46
N SER A 202 7.59 17.31 4.63
CA SER A 202 7.69 18.71 5.08
C SER A 202 8.16 18.85 6.53
N SER A 203 7.96 17.82 7.37
CA SER A 203 8.44 17.82 8.76
C SER A 203 9.97 17.91 8.87
N ALA A 204 10.72 17.55 7.81
CA ALA A 204 12.18 17.68 7.78
C ALA A 204 12.65 19.11 8.02
N ILE A 205 11.88 20.11 7.55
CA ILE A 205 12.22 21.54 7.66
C ILE A 205 12.00 22.05 9.08
N PHE A 206 11.06 21.45 9.82
CA PHE A 206 10.66 21.93 11.15
C PHE A 206 11.33 21.18 12.30
N LEU A 207 11.69 19.91 12.08
CA LEU A 207 12.27 19.03 13.09
C LEU A 207 13.79 18.99 12.95
N GLU A 208 14.47 20.12 13.08
CA GLU A 208 15.94 20.15 13.07
C GLU A 208 16.50 20.07 14.50
N GLN A 209 17.61 19.34 14.65
CA GLN A 209 18.33 19.24 15.91
C GLN A 209 19.85 19.28 15.67
N GLU A 210 20.56 20.13 16.41
CA GLU A 210 22.02 20.11 16.43
C GLU A 210 22.53 18.84 17.11
N ARG A 211 23.40 18.10 16.42
CA ARG A 211 23.98 16.88 16.95
C ARG A 211 25.41 16.71 16.44
N GLU A 212 26.25 16.14 17.28
CA GLU A 212 27.57 15.67 16.85
C GLU A 212 27.39 14.43 15.97
N VAL A 213 27.80 14.54 14.71
CA VAL A 213 27.76 13.47 13.71
C VAL A 213 29.16 13.11 13.27
N THR A 214 29.40 11.82 13.04
CA THR A 214 30.65 11.33 12.46
C THR A 214 30.49 11.27 10.95
N ARG A 215 31.36 11.96 10.22
CA ARG A 215 31.44 11.96 8.75
C ARG A 215 32.70 11.23 8.32
N TYR A 216 32.57 10.32 7.38
CA TYR A 216 33.71 9.65 6.77
C TYR A 216 34.07 10.36 5.47
N SER A 217 35.30 10.82 5.36
CA SER A 217 35.80 11.50 4.15
C SER A 217 37.23 11.07 3.85
N SER A 218 37.58 11.06 2.56
CA SER A 218 38.96 10.83 2.12
C SER A 218 39.88 11.97 2.57
N ALA A 219 40.98 11.65 3.25
CA ALA A 219 42.00 12.65 3.57
C ALA A 219 42.74 13.09 2.29
N TYR A 220 42.66 14.38 1.96
CA TYR A 220 43.30 14.97 0.76
C TYR A 220 44.74 15.47 1.01
N LEU A 221 45.12 15.66 2.27
CA LEU A 221 46.44 16.13 2.70
C LEU A 221 46.90 15.27 3.87
N SER A 222 48.21 15.09 4.01
CA SER A 222 48.83 14.53 5.21
C SER A 222 48.83 15.55 6.36
N SER A 223 47.65 16.10 6.69
CA SER A 223 47.45 16.86 7.92
C SER A 223 47.00 15.89 9.01
N ASP A 224 47.66 15.96 10.18
CA ASP A 224 47.45 15.10 11.35
C ASP A 224 47.89 13.62 11.22
N GLY A 225 48.93 13.34 10.43
CA GLY A 225 49.55 12.01 10.40
C GLY A 225 48.73 10.92 9.68
N ALA A 226 47.64 11.29 9.01
CA ALA A 226 46.88 10.41 8.12
C ALA A 226 47.50 10.40 6.70
N GLU A 227 47.65 9.22 6.10
CA GLU A 227 48.11 9.09 4.71
C GLU A 227 47.04 9.60 3.73
N ALA A 228 47.48 10.27 2.66
CA ALA A 228 46.59 10.75 1.61
C ALA A 228 45.86 9.56 0.97
N GLY A 229 44.53 9.65 0.83
CA GLY A 229 43.70 8.58 0.29
C GLY A 229 43.12 7.59 1.32
N ARG A 230 43.45 7.73 2.61
CA ARG A 230 42.80 6.97 3.68
C ARG A 230 41.43 7.58 4.04
N CYS A 231 40.44 6.72 4.29
CA CYS A 231 39.15 7.13 4.82
C CYS A 231 39.26 7.36 6.33
N VAL A 232 38.96 8.57 6.78
CA VAL A 232 39.05 8.97 8.19
C VAL A 232 37.70 9.43 8.71
N ALA A 233 37.40 9.08 9.96
CA ALA A 233 36.21 9.50 10.67
C ALA A 233 36.44 10.88 11.32
N VAL A 234 35.65 11.88 10.95
CA VAL A 234 35.70 13.23 11.49
C VAL A 234 34.38 13.53 12.19
N THR A 235 34.42 13.88 13.48
CA THR A 235 33.21 14.34 14.18
C THR A 235 32.99 15.83 13.95
N ARG A 236 31.76 16.20 13.61
CA ARG A 236 31.34 17.59 13.40
C ARG A 236 29.93 17.79 13.94
N THR A 237 29.67 18.94 14.54
CA THR A 237 28.31 19.36 14.89
C THR A 237 27.61 19.87 13.63
N ASP A 238 26.58 19.14 13.19
CA ASP A 238 25.73 19.52 12.05
C ASP A 238 24.27 19.64 12.51
N SER A 239 23.46 20.46 11.83
CA SER A 239 22.00 20.47 11.99
C SER A 239 21.42 19.28 11.21
N VAL A 240 20.69 18.40 11.90
CA VAL A 240 20.17 17.15 11.32
C VAL A 240 18.63 17.12 11.42
N PRO A 241 17.91 16.84 10.30
CA PRO A 241 16.46 16.68 10.34
C PRO A 241 16.05 15.36 11.02
N ARG A 242 15.13 15.44 11.98
CA ARG A 242 14.58 14.36 12.82
C ARG A 242 13.24 13.83 12.29
N ILE A 243 13.22 13.45 11.01
CA ILE A 243 12.02 12.85 10.37
C ILE A 243 11.72 11.42 10.86
N ASP A 244 12.59 10.86 11.70
CA ASP A 244 12.33 9.64 12.47
C ASP A 244 11.19 9.85 13.49
N LEU A 245 11.03 11.06 14.03
CA LEU A 245 9.97 11.37 14.99
C LEU A 245 8.58 11.43 14.33
N SER A 246 8.53 11.89 13.08
CA SER A 246 7.29 11.99 12.30
C SER A 246 6.95 10.70 11.53
N MET A 247 7.78 9.66 11.63
CA MET A 247 7.60 8.35 10.99
C MET A 247 6.20 7.72 11.18
N PRO A 248 5.49 7.91 12.31
CA PRO A 248 4.12 7.43 12.45
C PRO A 248 3.14 7.89 11.37
N LEU A 249 3.39 9.05 10.74
CA LEU A 249 2.57 9.55 9.62
C LEU A 249 2.63 8.61 8.41
N LEU A 250 3.74 7.90 8.19
CA LEU A 250 3.91 6.98 7.07
C LEU A 250 3.42 5.56 7.34
N TRP A 251 3.19 5.17 8.60
CA TRP A 251 2.81 3.79 8.92
C TRP A 251 1.57 3.33 8.15
N GLY A 252 0.54 4.18 8.08
CA GLY A 252 -0.69 3.85 7.36
C GLY A 252 -0.57 3.89 5.83
N ASN A 253 0.51 4.44 5.27
CA ASN A 253 0.58 4.70 3.84
C ASN A 253 0.61 3.38 3.03
N PRO A 254 -0.37 3.14 2.13
CA PRO A 254 -0.46 1.88 1.41
C PRO A 254 0.69 1.67 0.42
N VAL A 255 1.28 2.74 -0.13
CA VAL A 255 2.42 2.66 -1.05
C VAL A 255 3.70 2.29 -0.30
N VAL A 256 3.92 2.88 0.88
CA VAL A 256 5.06 2.50 1.76
C VAL A 256 4.93 1.06 2.23
N LEU A 257 3.73 0.62 2.63
CA LEU A 257 3.50 -0.77 3.03
C LEU A 257 3.77 -1.74 1.87
N LEU A 258 3.37 -1.37 0.66
CA LEU A 258 3.65 -2.13 -0.56
C LEU A 258 5.16 -2.17 -0.87
N ALA A 259 5.86 -1.04 -0.76
CA ALA A 259 7.30 -0.97 -0.97
C ALA A 259 8.08 -1.80 0.04
N GLU A 260 7.65 -1.84 1.31
CA GLU A 260 8.27 -2.67 2.34
C GLU A 260 8.22 -4.18 2.03
N ALA A 261 7.28 -4.63 1.19
CA ALA A 261 7.21 -6.01 0.70
C ALA A 261 8.32 -6.36 -0.30
N ALA A 262 8.97 -5.36 -0.90
CA ALA A 262 10.10 -5.54 -1.80
C ALA A 262 11.37 -5.99 -1.06
N PRO A 263 12.25 -6.79 -1.69
CA PRO A 263 13.56 -7.11 -1.12
C PRO A 263 14.39 -5.83 -0.97
N PRO A 264 15.25 -5.73 0.07
CA PRO A 264 16.16 -4.60 0.19
C PRO A 264 17.12 -4.55 -1.01
N LEU A 265 17.61 -3.35 -1.34
CA LEU A 265 18.71 -3.19 -2.29
C LEU A 265 20.04 -3.33 -1.54
N PRO A 266 20.97 -4.15 -2.04
CA PRO A 266 22.36 -4.16 -1.57
C PRO A 266 23.01 -2.77 -1.68
N ALA A 267 23.89 -2.42 -0.73
CA ALA A 267 24.51 -1.09 -0.66
C ALA A 267 25.44 -0.77 -1.85
N ASP A 268 26.06 -1.80 -2.41
CA ASP A 268 26.96 -1.77 -3.58
C ASP A 268 26.23 -1.53 -4.92
N THR A 269 24.90 -1.64 -4.94
CA THR A 269 24.08 -1.34 -6.15
C THR A 269 24.38 0.05 -6.71
N TRP A 270 24.63 1.04 -5.84
CA TRP A 270 24.88 2.43 -6.23
C TRP A 270 26.30 2.70 -6.74
N TYR A 271 27.22 1.75 -6.53
CA TYR A 271 28.63 1.86 -6.89
C TYR A 271 29.01 0.93 -8.07
N GLY A 272 28.01 0.38 -8.77
CA GLY A 272 28.24 -0.53 -9.91
C GLY A 272 28.79 -1.90 -9.53
N GLY A 273 28.79 -2.24 -8.24
CA GLY A 273 29.29 -3.52 -7.70
C GLY A 273 28.22 -4.57 -7.42
N GLY A 274 26.94 -4.21 -7.53
CA GLY A 274 25.83 -5.13 -7.26
C GLY A 274 25.91 -6.39 -8.11
N ASN A 275 25.47 -7.53 -7.56
CA ASN A 275 25.40 -8.87 -8.19
C ASN A 275 24.49 -8.97 -9.44
N GLY A 276 24.37 -7.92 -10.26
CA GLY A 276 23.49 -7.87 -11.42
C GLY A 276 22.01 -7.70 -11.06
N GLU A 277 21.68 -7.30 -9.83
CA GLU A 277 20.28 -7.05 -9.46
C GLU A 277 19.87 -5.63 -9.86
N ASP A 278 18.94 -5.54 -10.82
CA ASP A 278 18.43 -4.25 -11.27
C ASP A 278 17.55 -3.58 -10.20
N PRO A 279 17.71 -2.26 -9.99
CA PRO A 279 16.83 -1.49 -9.11
C PRO A 279 15.45 -1.34 -9.75
N ASP A 280 14.40 -1.46 -8.94
CA ASP A 280 13.02 -1.14 -9.33
C ASP A 280 12.43 -0.04 -8.44
N VAL A 281 11.32 0.59 -8.88
CA VAL A 281 10.70 1.72 -8.18
C VAL A 281 10.30 1.41 -6.74
N LEU A 282 9.81 0.20 -6.43
CA LEU A 282 9.39 -0.19 -5.08
C LEU A 282 10.60 -0.38 -4.17
N ARG A 283 11.65 -1.03 -4.68
CA ARG A 283 12.93 -1.19 -3.96
C ARG A 283 13.61 0.16 -3.71
N LEU A 284 13.57 1.05 -4.69
CA LEU A 284 14.03 2.44 -4.56
C LEU A 284 13.23 3.20 -3.51
N LEU A 285 11.91 3.08 -3.51
CA LEU A 285 11.05 3.72 -2.53
C LEU A 285 11.31 3.19 -1.11
N LYS A 286 11.45 1.86 -0.96
CA LYS A 286 11.81 1.23 0.31
C LYS A 286 13.12 1.77 0.85
N THR A 287 14.15 1.77 0.01
CA THR A 287 15.49 2.24 0.37
C THR A 287 15.46 3.72 0.72
N GLY A 288 14.81 4.56 -0.10
CA GLY A 288 14.69 6.00 0.10
C GLY A 288 13.94 6.38 1.38
N VAL A 289 12.83 5.69 1.70
CA VAL A 289 12.11 5.93 2.96
C VAL A 289 12.94 5.53 4.17
N ARG A 290 13.67 4.40 4.09
CA ARG A 290 14.53 3.93 5.18
C ARG A 290 15.73 4.85 5.40
N THR A 291 16.45 5.22 4.34
CA THR A 291 17.60 6.14 4.44
C THR A 291 17.17 7.50 4.99
N ALA A 292 16.02 8.01 4.56
CA ALA A 292 15.45 9.23 5.11
C ALA A 292 15.08 9.09 6.60
N ALA A 293 14.50 7.96 7.01
CA ALA A 293 14.18 7.72 8.42
C ALA A 293 15.40 7.45 9.31
N THR A 294 16.58 7.15 8.76
CA THR A 294 17.79 6.77 9.52
C THR A 294 18.89 7.83 9.54
N ILE A 295 18.64 9.06 9.07
CA ILE A 295 19.61 10.17 8.99
C ILE A 295 20.29 10.47 10.36
N THR A 296 19.71 9.99 11.47
CA THR A 296 20.25 10.16 12.82
C THR A 296 21.46 9.28 13.18
N HIS A 297 21.83 8.31 12.34
CA HIS A 297 22.97 7.42 12.64
C HIS A 297 24.30 8.03 12.15
N PRO A 298 25.37 8.05 12.96
CA PRO A 298 26.73 8.48 12.55
C PRO A 298 27.37 7.62 11.43
N ALA A 299 26.58 6.76 10.77
CA ALA A 299 26.96 5.84 9.71
C ALA A 299 26.76 6.38 8.29
N HIS A 300 25.86 7.35 8.11
CA HIS A 300 25.28 7.60 6.79
C HIS A 300 25.95 8.70 5.97
N SER A 301 26.86 9.47 6.57
CA SER A 301 27.64 10.49 5.88
C SER A 301 29.00 9.92 5.46
N ASN A 302 28.96 8.84 4.68
CA ASN A 302 30.14 8.23 4.10
C ASN A 302 30.38 8.78 2.69
N PHE A 303 31.46 9.55 2.55
CA PHE A 303 31.92 10.13 1.29
C PHE A 303 33.20 9.44 0.79
N CYS A 304 33.58 8.31 1.39
CA CYS A 304 34.69 7.47 0.94
C CYS A 304 34.21 6.47 -0.11
N GLU A 305 35.12 6.04 -0.99
CA GLU A 305 34.82 5.00 -1.98
C GLU A 305 34.97 3.60 -1.36
N PRO A 306 34.12 2.62 -1.76
CA PRO A 306 34.30 1.23 -1.36
C PRO A 306 35.70 0.71 -1.70
N GLY A 307 36.36 0.04 -0.76
CA GLY A 307 37.71 -0.50 -0.93
C GLY A 307 38.86 0.45 -0.57
N GLN A 308 38.57 1.71 -0.21
CA GLN A 308 39.59 2.60 0.38
C GLN A 308 40.01 2.12 1.77
N GLU A 309 41.30 2.30 2.11
CA GLU A 309 41.79 1.90 3.43
C GLU A 309 41.10 2.74 4.52
N GLY A 310 40.54 2.07 5.54
CA GLY A 310 39.72 2.72 6.57
C GLY A 310 38.24 2.89 6.21
N TYR A 311 37.79 2.39 5.06
CA TYR A 311 36.38 2.39 4.69
C TYR A 311 35.56 1.55 5.69
N PRO A 312 34.48 2.11 6.27
CA PRO A 312 33.66 1.39 7.22
C PRO A 312 32.67 0.46 6.51
N GLU A 313 33.04 -0.82 6.35
CA GLU A 313 32.19 -1.84 5.69
C GLU A 313 30.81 -1.97 6.33
N HIS A 314 30.73 -1.86 7.67
CA HIS A 314 29.50 -1.99 8.44
C HIS A 314 28.54 -0.79 8.36
N LEU A 315 28.96 0.34 7.76
CA LEU A 315 28.16 1.58 7.70
C LEU A 315 27.53 1.81 6.32
N ALA A 316 27.90 0.99 5.32
CA ALA A 316 27.33 1.06 3.97
C ALA A 316 25.87 0.57 3.91
N GLU A 317 25.44 -0.26 4.87
CA GLU A 317 24.10 -0.83 4.89
C GLU A 317 23.11 0.06 5.67
N ALA A 318 21.98 0.39 5.04
CA ALA A 318 20.90 1.08 5.73
C ALA A 318 20.31 0.21 6.84
N PRO A 319 20.05 0.74 8.05
CA PRO A 319 19.46 -0.02 9.14
C PRO A 319 18.17 -0.75 8.69
N ASP A 320 18.17 -2.07 8.78
CA ASP A 320 17.01 -2.90 8.43
C ASP A 320 15.97 -2.88 9.56
N ARG A 321 15.33 -1.72 9.74
CA ARG A 321 14.18 -1.57 10.64
C ARG A 321 12.89 -1.66 9.83
N PRO A 322 12.21 -2.82 9.80
CA PRO A 322 10.99 -2.97 9.03
C PRO A 322 9.88 -2.05 9.56
N VAL A 323 9.29 -1.26 8.67
CA VAL A 323 8.16 -0.35 8.98
C VAL A 323 6.82 -1.06 8.81
N TRP A 324 6.81 -2.15 8.02
CA TRP A 324 5.60 -2.89 7.69
C TRP A 324 4.76 -3.40 8.88
N PRO A 325 5.31 -3.82 10.04
CA PRO A 325 4.46 -4.37 11.10
C PRO A 325 3.56 -3.30 11.73
N MET A 326 4.02 -2.05 11.81
CA MET A 326 3.22 -0.93 12.33
C MET A 326 2.10 -0.60 11.35
N GLY A 327 2.42 -0.55 10.05
CA GLY A 327 1.43 -0.26 9.01
C GLY A 327 0.38 -1.35 8.86
N LEU A 328 0.81 -2.61 8.83
CA LEU A 328 -0.09 -3.76 8.79
C LEU A 328 -0.96 -3.83 10.04
N GLY A 329 -0.38 -3.61 11.22
CA GLY A 329 -1.11 -3.52 12.48
C GLY A 329 -2.19 -2.45 12.45
N LEU A 330 -1.87 -1.24 11.96
CA LEU A 330 -2.82 -0.14 11.84
C LEU A 330 -4.00 -0.49 10.91
N TRP A 331 -3.73 -1.08 9.74
CA TRP A 331 -4.77 -1.49 8.80
C TRP A 331 -5.64 -2.63 9.32
N MET A 332 -5.05 -3.61 10.02
CA MET A 332 -5.78 -4.72 10.62
C MET A 332 -6.68 -4.25 11.78
N ILE A 333 -6.16 -3.39 12.65
CA ILE A 333 -6.95 -2.78 13.74
C ILE A 333 -8.06 -1.90 13.16
N GLY A 334 -7.75 -1.03 12.20
CA GLY A 334 -8.72 -0.16 11.56
C GLY A 334 -9.83 -0.93 10.83
N GLY A 335 -9.47 -2.00 10.10
CA GLY A 335 -10.43 -2.89 9.45
C GLY A 335 -11.29 -3.66 10.44
N GLY A 336 -10.68 -4.23 11.49
CA GLY A 336 -11.39 -4.97 12.54
C GLY A 336 -12.37 -4.11 13.33
N LEU A 337 -11.96 -2.90 13.74
CA LEU A 337 -12.83 -1.93 14.39
C LEU A 337 -13.98 -1.50 13.48
N SER A 338 -13.69 -1.23 12.19
CA SER A 338 -14.73 -0.84 11.23
C SER A 338 -15.76 -1.93 11.01
N LEU A 339 -15.32 -3.20 10.94
CA LEU A 339 -16.23 -4.35 10.87
C LEU A 339 -17.06 -4.49 12.15
N ALA A 340 -16.45 -4.35 13.33
CA ALA A 340 -17.16 -4.41 14.61
C ALA A 340 -18.25 -3.32 14.71
N VAL A 341 -17.94 -2.10 14.26
CA VAL A 341 -18.91 -0.99 14.18
C VAL A 341 -20.04 -1.33 13.20
N ALA A 342 -19.74 -1.92 12.05
CA ALA A 342 -20.76 -2.34 11.08
C ALA A 342 -21.72 -3.38 11.67
N VAL A 343 -21.19 -4.41 12.34
CA VAL A 343 -21.98 -5.45 13.02
C VAL A 343 -22.85 -4.85 14.12
N TRP A 344 -22.27 -3.98 14.96
CA TRP A 344 -23.01 -3.33 16.04
C TRP A 344 -24.17 -2.47 15.52
N ARG A 345 -23.93 -1.69 14.46
CA ARG A 345 -24.97 -0.85 13.82
C ARG A 345 -26.07 -1.66 13.16
N LEU A 346 -25.77 -2.85 12.63
CA LEU A 346 -26.77 -3.75 12.06
C LEU A 346 -27.61 -4.46 13.14
N ALA A 347 -27.04 -4.71 14.32
CA ALA A 347 -27.72 -5.36 15.44
C ALA A 347 -28.73 -4.45 16.17
N VAL A 348 -28.58 -3.13 16.09
CA VAL A 348 -29.52 -2.19 16.71
C VAL A 348 -30.77 -2.04 15.83
N PRO A 349 -31.98 -2.41 16.31
CA PRO A 349 -33.20 -2.24 15.55
C PRO A 349 -33.49 -0.76 15.30
N ILE A 350 -33.84 -0.41 14.07
CA ILE A 350 -34.10 0.97 13.65
C ILE A 350 -35.40 1.45 14.33
N ARG A 351 -35.27 2.24 15.40
CA ARG A 351 -36.42 2.79 16.15
C ARG A 351 -37.03 4.05 15.53
N ARG A 352 -36.29 4.77 14.66
CA ARG A 352 -36.78 5.98 13.98
C ARG A 352 -36.29 5.98 12.54
N LEU A 353 -37.23 6.01 11.60
CA LEU A 353 -36.96 6.25 10.20
C LEU A 353 -36.77 7.76 10.00
N GLY A 354 -35.72 8.15 9.28
CA GLY A 354 -35.51 9.55 8.90
C GLY A 354 -36.64 10.02 7.96
N ALA A 355 -37.01 11.29 8.03
CA ALA A 355 -38.03 11.85 7.14
C ALA A 355 -37.67 11.58 5.67
N GLY A 356 -38.56 10.90 4.93
CA GLY A 356 -38.42 10.62 3.49
C GLY A 356 -38.15 9.17 3.08
N THR A 357 -37.98 8.21 4.01
CA THR A 357 -37.85 6.79 3.65
C THR A 357 -39.22 6.14 3.43
N ARG A 358 -39.51 5.71 2.20
CA ARG A 358 -40.68 4.86 1.89
C ARG A 358 -40.33 3.40 2.16
N ILE A 359 -41.19 2.70 2.88
CA ILE A 359 -41.16 1.24 3.02
C ILE A 359 -42.02 0.68 1.89
N ALA A 360 -41.52 -0.32 1.17
CA ALA A 360 -42.31 -1.13 0.25
C ALA A 360 -42.91 -2.33 1.00
#